data_AF-A0A1W2DXK9-F1
#
_entry.id   AF-A0A1W2DXK9-F1
#
_cell.length_a   1.000
_cell.length_b   1.000
_cell.length_c   1.000
_cell.angle_alpha   90.00
_cell.angle_beta   90.00
_cell.angle_gamma   90.00
#
_symmetry.space_group_name_H-M   'P 1'
#
loop_
_entity.id
_entity.type
_entity.pdbx_description
1 polymer ?
#
loop_
_entity_poly.entity_id
_entity_poly.type
_entity_poly.pdbx_seq_one_letter_code
_entity_poly.pdbx_strand_id
1 'polypeptide(L)'
;MRALIALAGVTAVAGCVAAYPIDRPSDYTAESKLSTCRVDLPQSWKDLLSRDRTEAGPHEKVIVVAANEDAGTTLVKTTRNRTTELVLHDHGKRQQVMAVQDDGQLFGVEFDGRWVTFSTTPNPADHTTTTYAWDSRNDGAPARIGDDGAVVHNGKAAWSDSSGVHIYDLAKKKDRVVGPGKEPAFLGDAVIWLQDGKFRAEGALPEQLKNAEPGDSVASDGRTVVWTRDEKLIGWREGWAQPRELAGIRPVPRTEGIVFPRVSGDFVSWQSESSYVTDIRSGATLHTTEGGYWLEVHGGALTQQGWRVAAAAPLAKLSPLSRC
;
A
#
# COMPACT_ATOMS: atom_id res chain seq x y z
N MET A 1 -18.16 51.75 -26.67
CA MET A 1 -17.46 50.91 -27.66
C MET A 1 -16.12 50.51 -27.04
N ARG A 2 -15.90 49.20 -26.80
CA ARG A 2 -14.64 48.54 -26.35
C ARG A 2 -14.20 48.82 -24.89
N ALA A 3 -13.73 47.87 -24.08
CA ALA A 3 -13.68 46.42 -24.14
C ALA A 3 -13.50 45.93 -22.68
N LEU A 4 -14.27 44.93 -22.26
CA LEU A 4 -14.05 44.17 -21.03
C LEU A 4 -12.83 43.26 -21.23
N ILE A 5 -11.81 43.40 -20.38
CA ILE A 5 -10.75 42.40 -20.24
C ILE A 5 -10.99 41.70 -18.90
N ALA A 6 -11.56 40.50 -19.00
CA ALA A 6 -11.44 39.46 -18.00
C ALA A 6 -10.10 38.75 -18.20
N LEU A 7 -9.38 38.47 -17.12
CA LEU A 7 -8.36 37.43 -16.87
C LEU A 7 -7.58 37.88 -15.61
N ALA A 8 -7.23 37.07 -14.62
CA ALA A 8 -7.27 35.63 -14.47
C ALA A 8 -7.36 35.31 -12.97
N GLY A 9 -8.37 34.53 -12.57
CA GLY A 9 -8.37 33.85 -11.28
C GLY A 9 -7.54 32.59 -11.43
N VAL A 10 -6.29 32.61 -10.96
CA VAL A 10 -5.48 31.40 -10.79
C VAL A 10 -5.88 30.81 -9.44
N THR A 11 -6.94 30.01 -9.42
CA THR A 11 -7.15 29.01 -8.36
C THR A 11 -6.15 27.89 -8.61
N ALA A 12 -4.98 28.01 -7.98
CA ALA A 12 -4.08 26.89 -7.79
C ALA A 12 -4.78 25.88 -6.87
N VAL A 13 -5.43 24.88 -7.46
CA VAL A 13 -5.74 23.64 -6.74
C VAL A 13 -4.44 22.86 -6.73
N ALA A 14 -3.59 23.17 -5.75
CA ALA A 14 -2.51 22.29 -5.36
C ALA A 14 -3.17 20.97 -4.92
N GLY A 15 -2.95 19.91 -5.69
CA GLY A 15 -3.23 18.56 -5.27
C GLY A 15 -2.31 18.23 -4.11
N CYS A 16 -2.71 18.64 -2.91
CA CYS A 16 -2.16 18.15 -1.67
C CYS A 16 -2.56 16.67 -1.56
N VAL A 17 -1.78 15.78 -2.17
CA VAL A 17 -1.55 14.48 -1.57
C VAL A 17 -0.57 14.76 -0.43
N ALA A 18 -1.08 15.37 0.64
CA ALA A 18 -0.34 15.41 1.88
C ALA A 18 -0.01 13.95 2.20
N ALA A 19 1.27 13.67 2.46
CA ALA A 19 1.69 12.46 3.12
C ALA A 19 0.86 12.33 4.39
N TYR A 20 -0.29 11.64 4.31
CA TYR A 20 -1.10 11.34 5.46
C TYR A 20 -0.21 10.45 6.31
N PRO A 21 0.14 10.86 7.54
CA PRO A 21 0.96 10.01 8.37
C PRO A 21 0.16 8.74 8.68
N ILE A 22 0.47 7.67 7.95
CA ILE A 22 0.07 6.27 8.22
C ILE A 22 0.57 5.84 9.62
N ASP A 23 1.37 6.68 10.28
CA ASP A 23 2.02 6.46 11.56
C ASP A 23 1.20 6.76 12.82
N ARG A 24 -0.11 7.02 12.74
CA ARG A 24 -0.95 7.06 13.95
C ARG A 24 -1.50 5.66 14.23
N PRO A 25 -0.92 4.87 15.16
CA PRO A 25 -1.71 3.83 15.78
C PRO A 25 -2.86 4.54 16.50
N SER A 26 -4.07 4.38 15.98
CA SER A 26 -5.24 4.87 16.68
C SER A 26 -5.58 3.83 17.74
N ASP A 27 -5.40 4.19 19.02
CA ASP A 27 -6.08 3.50 20.13
C ASP A 27 -7.63 3.58 19.96
N TYR A 28 -8.07 4.39 19.00
CA TYR A 28 -9.43 4.50 18.54
C TYR A 28 -9.74 3.46 17.45
N THR A 29 -10.77 2.67 17.71
CA THR A 29 -11.45 1.85 16.73
C THR A 29 -12.86 2.41 16.55
N ALA A 30 -13.21 2.83 15.35
CA ALA A 30 -14.54 3.34 15.07
C ALA A 30 -15.58 2.22 15.05
N GLU A 31 -16.86 2.56 15.21
CA GLU A 31 -17.92 1.60 14.91
C GLU A 31 -17.89 1.24 13.42
N SER A 32 -17.98 -0.06 13.11
CA SER A 32 -18.00 -0.53 11.72
C SER A 32 -19.17 0.05 10.95
N LYS A 33 -18.87 0.74 9.84
CA LYS A 33 -19.87 1.28 8.90
C LYS A 33 -20.00 0.48 7.61
N LEU A 34 -19.60 -0.78 7.63
CA LEU A 34 -19.69 -1.68 6.48
C LEU A 34 -21.15 -1.81 5.98
N SER A 35 -21.32 -1.75 4.66
CA SER A 35 -22.54 -2.16 3.97
C SER A 35 -22.47 -3.61 3.50
N THR A 36 -21.30 -4.24 3.55
CA THR A 36 -21.04 -5.63 3.18
C THR A 36 -20.94 -6.56 4.40
N CYS A 37 -20.77 -7.86 4.14
CA CYS A 37 -20.63 -8.90 5.16
C CYS A 37 -19.49 -8.57 6.14
N ARG A 38 -19.82 -8.45 7.42
CA ARG A 38 -18.84 -8.29 8.50
C ARG A 38 -18.68 -9.61 9.26
N VAL A 39 -17.43 -9.95 9.58
CA VAL A 39 -17.09 -11.04 10.50
C VAL A 39 -16.07 -10.57 11.53
N ASP A 40 -15.97 -11.31 12.65
CA ASP A 40 -14.96 -11.07 13.67
C ASP A 40 -13.62 -11.75 13.33
N LEU A 41 -12.53 -11.30 13.98
CA LEU A 41 -11.18 -11.83 13.74
C LEU A 41 -11.12 -13.29 14.21
N PRO A 42 -10.88 -14.27 13.33
CA PRO A 42 -10.85 -15.67 13.72
C PRO A 42 -9.78 -15.94 14.77
N GLN A 43 -10.09 -16.80 15.75
CA GLN A 43 -9.13 -17.16 16.80
C GLN A 43 -7.85 -17.77 16.21
N SER A 44 -7.97 -18.56 15.14
CA SER A 44 -6.81 -19.13 14.43
C SER A 44 -5.84 -18.06 13.89
N TRP A 45 -6.37 -16.91 13.45
CA TRP A 45 -5.54 -15.80 12.98
C TRP A 45 -4.86 -15.09 14.17
N LYS A 46 -5.60 -14.86 15.26
CA LYS A 46 -5.04 -14.29 16.51
C LYS A 46 -3.90 -15.15 17.03
N ASP A 47 -4.08 -16.47 17.05
CA ASP A 47 -3.08 -17.42 17.51
C ASP A 47 -1.81 -17.36 16.65
N LEU A 48 -1.94 -17.25 15.33
CA LEU A 48 -0.79 -17.09 14.43
C LEU A 48 -0.05 -15.76 14.67
N LEU A 49 -0.76 -14.63 14.69
CA LEU A 49 -0.18 -13.31 14.95
C LEU A 49 0.48 -13.23 16.34
N SER A 50 -0.04 -13.97 17.32
CA SER A 50 0.55 -14.00 18.67
C SER A 50 1.91 -14.70 18.73
N ARG A 51 2.18 -15.65 17.83
CA ARG A 51 3.41 -16.45 17.80
C ARG A 51 4.54 -15.73 17.06
N ASP A 52 4.20 -15.01 15.99
CA ASP A 52 5.17 -14.42 15.06
C ASP A 52 5.35 -12.91 15.34
N ARG A 53 5.65 -12.58 16.60
CA ARG A 53 5.89 -11.20 17.04
C ARG A 53 7.34 -10.78 16.76
N THR A 54 7.48 -9.55 16.28
CA THR A 54 8.75 -8.85 16.20
C THR A 54 9.03 -8.18 17.55
N GLU A 55 10.20 -8.47 18.13
CA GLU A 55 10.62 -7.85 19.37
C GLU A 55 10.85 -6.35 19.19
N ALA A 56 10.49 -5.56 20.20
CA ALA A 56 10.68 -4.12 20.25
C ALA A 56 11.39 -3.72 21.54
N GLY A 57 12.40 -2.86 21.44
CA GLY A 57 13.02 -2.26 22.62
C GLY A 57 12.05 -1.37 23.42
N PRO A 58 12.36 -1.07 24.70
CA PRO A 58 11.46 -0.32 25.60
C PRO A 58 11.13 1.12 25.17
N HIS A 59 11.85 1.66 24.18
CA HIS A 59 11.67 3.01 23.61
C HIS A 59 11.71 3.01 22.07
N GLU A 60 11.39 1.87 21.48
CA GLU A 60 11.41 1.65 20.04
C GLU A 60 9.98 1.42 19.55
N LYS A 61 9.57 2.19 18.54
CA LYS A 61 8.37 1.87 17.76
C LYS A 61 8.80 0.96 16.61
N VAL A 62 8.13 -0.18 16.45
CA VAL A 62 8.42 -1.17 15.42
C VAL A 62 7.17 -1.38 14.58
N ILE A 63 7.31 -1.34 13.26
CA ILE A 63 6.20 -1.56 12.31
C ILE A 63 6.70 -2.45 11.18
N VAL A 64 6.01 -3.55 10.89
CA VAL A 64 6.28 -4.35 9.67
C VAL A 64 5.67 -3.62 8.48
N VAL A 65 6.49 -3.27 7.49
CA VAL A 65 6.09 -2.45 6.33
C VAL A 65 6.16 -3.21 5.01
N ALA A 66 6.81 -4.37 4.97
CA ALA A 66 6.83 -5.29 3.84
C ALA A 66 7.18 -6.71 4.30
N ALA A 67 6.79 -7.72 3.53
CA ALA A 67 7.16 -9.11 3.77
C ALA A 67 7.24 -9.90 2.46
N ASN A 68 8.09 -10.92 2.42
CA ASN A 68 8.11 -11.89 1.32
C ASN A 68 6.89 -12.85 1.39
N GLU A 69 6.78 -13.78 0.44
CA GLU A 69 5.64 -14.70 0.28
C GLU A 69 5.32 -15.53 1.53
N ASP A 70 6.34 -16.00 2.26
CA ASP A 70 6.19 -16.86 3.43
C ASP A 70 6.33 -16.12 4.77
N ALA A 71 6.46 -14.80 4.74
CA ALA A 71 6.77 -13.93 5.88
C ALA A 71 8.07 -14.29 6.65
N GLY A 72 8.95 -15.12 6.07
CA GLY A 72 10.25 -15.46 6.65
C GLY A 72 11.26 -14.31 6.57
N THR A 73 11.06 -13.43 5.60
CA THR A 73 11.81 -12.18 5.44
C THR A 73 10.84 -11.00 5.54
N THR A 74 11.05 -10.11 6.51
CA THR A 74 10.24 -8.91 6.72
C THR A 74 11.08 -7.64 6.67
N LEU A 75 10.47 -6.56 6.20
CA LEU A 75 11.01 -5.22 6.28
C LEU A 75 10.30 -4.51 7.42
N VAL A 76 11.08 -3.94 8.31
CA VAL A 76 10.61 -3.34 9.54
C VAL A 76 11.08 -1.90 9.60
N LYS A 77 10.14 -1.00 9.83
CA LYS A 77 10.43 0.39 10.17
C LYS A 77 10.59 0.48 11.69
N THR A 78 11.75 0.92 12.15
CA THR A 78 12.03 1.16 13.57
C THR A 78 12.23 2.64 13.82
N THR A 79 11.61 3.19 14.86
CA THR A 79 11.80 4.60 15.24
C THR A 79 12.27 4.69 16.68
N ARG A 80 13.42 5.35 16.87
CA ARG A 80 14.03 5.62 18.19
C ARG A 80 14.79 6.94 18.14
N ASN A 81 14.63 7.77 19.17
CA ASN A 81 15.39 9.03 19.33
C ASN A 81 15.42 9.90 18.04
N ARG A 82 14.25 10.18 17.45
CA ARG A 82 14.10 10.98 16.20
C ARG A 82 14.79 10.39 14.97
N THR A 83 15.24 9.13 15.04
CA THR A 83 15.79 8.37 13.91
C THR A 83 14.80 7.31 13.50
N THR A 84 14.49 7.24 12.22
CA THR A 84 13.68 6.17 11.61
C THR A 84 14.58 5.32 10.72
N GLU A 85 14.66 4.02 11.00
CA GLU A 85 15.44 3.06 10.22
C GLU A 85 14.50 2.14 9.44
N LEU A 86 14.92 1.77 8.23
CA LEU A 86 14.38 0.60 7.53
C LEU A 86 15.36 -0.55 7.74
N VAL A 87 14.83 -1.66 8.21
CA VAL A 87 15.59 -2.83 8.62
C VAL A 87 15.03 -4.07 7.94
N LEU A 88 15.89 -4.85 7.30
CA LEU A 88 15.58 -6.19 6.83
C LEU A 88 15.78 -7.18 7.97
N HIS A 89 14.72 -7.92 8.30
CA HIS A 89 14.76 -9.08 9.16
C HIS A 89 14.64 -10.33 8.29
N ASP A 90 15.72 -11.09 8.17
CA ASP A 90 15.77 -12.32 7.37
C ASP A 90 16.07 -13.52 8.27
N HIS A 91 15.06 -14.34 8.56
CA HIS A 91 15.19 -15.51 9.45
C HIS A 91 15.95 -15.21 10.76
N GLY A 92 15.66 -14.06 11.38
CA GLY A 92 16.27 -13.61 12.64
C GLY A 92 17.59 -12.83 12.48
N LYS A 93 18.13 -12.71 11.26
CA LYS A 93 19.23 -11.79 10.97
C LYS A 93 18.69 -10.39 10.75
N ARG A 94 19.34 -9.40 11.36
CA ARG A 94 19.00 -7.99 11.25
C ARG A 94 20.01 -7.26 10.37
N GLN A 95 19.54 -6.58 9.32
CA GLN A 95 20.36 -5.72 8.46
C GLN A 95 19.69 -4.35 8.31
N GLN A 96 20.42 -3.29 8.63
CA GLN A 96 19.94 -1.93 8.37
C GLN A 96 20.07 -1.63 6.88
N VAL A 97 18.98 -1.19 6.27
CA VAL A 97 18.90 -0.82 4.84
C VAL A 97 19.13 0.68 4.67
N MET A 98 18.45 1.49 5.47
CA MET A 98 18.51 2.95 5.43
C MET A 98 18.19 3.51 6.83
N ALA A 99 18.69 4.70 7.14
CA ALA A 99 18.21 5.49 8.26
C ALA A 99 18.04 6.95 7.86
N VAL A 100 16.98 7.57 8.38
CA VAL A 100 16.71 9.01 8.29
C VAL A 100 16.66 9.60 9.70
N GLN A 101 17.24 10.78 9.86
CA GLN A 101 17.38 11.47 11.14
C GLN A 101 16.41 12.67 11.22
N ASP A 102 16.41 13.39 12.34
CA ASP A 102 15.67 14.64 12.52
C ASP A 102 14.15 14.55 12.30
N ASP A 103 13.54 13.43 12.71
CA ASP A 103 12.14 13.08 12.42
C ASP A 103 11.82 12.96 10.92
N GLY A 104 12.82 12.71 10.08
CA GLY A 104 12.64 12.28 8.71
C GLY A 104 11.74 11.05 8.62
N GLN A 105 10.99 10.95 7.53
CA GLN A 105 10.03 9.87 7.34
C GLN A 105 10.54 8.85 6.35
N LEU A 106 10.07 7.61 6.53
CA LEU A 106 10.22 6.52 5.59
C LEU A 106 8.85 5.88 5.34
N PHE A 107 8.46 5.80 4.07
CA PHE A 107 7.12 5.38 3.65
C PHE A 107 7.15 4.76 2.26
N GLY A 108 5.97 4.28 1.81
CA GLY A 108 5.81 3.69 0.48
C GLY A 108 6.74 2.50 0.24
N VAL A 109 6.92 1.66 1.26
CA VAL A 109 7.80 0.48 1.16
C VAL A 109 7.07 -0.61 0.39
N GLU A 110 7.68 -1.08 -0.69
CA GLU A 110 7.21 -2.20 -1.49
C GLU A 110 8.34 -3.24 -1.63
N PHE A 111 7.99 -4.53 -1.71
CA PHE A 111 8.95 -5.62 -1.73
C PHE A 111 8.45 -6.79 -2.59
N ASP A 112 9.21 -7.17 -3.62
CA ASP A 112 8.88 -8.29 -4.50
C ASP A 112 9.57 -9.62 -4.09
N GLY A 113 10.17 -9.68 -2.90
CA GLY A 113 10.98 -10.81 -2.43
C GLY A 113 12.47 -10.69 -2.77
N ARG A 114 12.86 -9.70 -3.58
CA ARG A 114 14.27 -9.31 -3.80
C ARG A 114 14.47 -7.82 -3.77
N TRP A 115 13.73 -7.08 -4.56
CA TRP A 115 13.86 -5.65 -4.69
C TRP A 115 12.93 -4.95 -3.72
N VAL A 116 13.50 -3.99 -2.98
CA VAL A 116 12.76 -3.10 -2.08
C VAL A 116 12.75 -1.72 -2.69
N THR A 117 11.58 -1.10 -2.84
CA THR A 117 11.46 0.33 -3.08
C THR A 117 10.92 1.01 -1.83
N PHE A 118 11.34 2.25 -1.59
CA PHE A 118 10.84 3.05 -0.47
C PHE A 118 11.11 4.53 -0.74
N SER A 119 10.39 5.40 -0.06
CA SER A 119 10.56 6.84 -0.16
C SER A 119 10.90 7.46 1.19
N THR A 120 11.63 8.57 1.16
CA THR A 120 12.02 9.31 2.36
C THR A 120 11.76 10.80 2.23
N THR A 121 11.45 11.46 3.34
CA THR A 121 11.59 12.91 3.51
C THR A 121 12.71 13.21 4.51
N PRO A 122 13.46 14.30 4.34
CA PRO A 122 14.61 14.58 5.19
C PRO A 122 14.21 15.05 6.60
N ASN A 123 13.09 15.77 6.76
CA ASN A 123 12.56 16.22 8.05
C ASN A 123 11.08 16.65 7.92
N PRO A 124 10.34 16.89 9.02
CA PRO A 124 8.92 17.22 8.97
C PRO A 124 8.55 18.54 8.27
N ALA A 125 9.50 19.48 8.16
CA ALA A 125 9.27 20.78 7.52
C ALA A 125 9.61 20.78 6.02
N ASP A 126 10.36 19.78 5.56
CA ASP A 126 10.75 19.60 4.17
C ASP A 126 10.06 18.37 3.58
N HIS A 127 9.06 18.62 2.75
CA HIS A 127 8.26 17.60 2.08
C HIS A 127 8.88 17.11 0.76
N THR A 128 10.14 17.44 0.50
CA THR A 128 10.86 16.87 -0.64
C THR A 128 11.01 15.38 -0.44
N THR A 129 10.37 14.61 -1.30
CA THR A 129 10.44 13.16 -1.29
C THR A 129 11.61 12.69 -2.16
N THR A 130 12.23 11.58 -1.78
CA THR A 130 13.19 10.86 -2.61
C THR A 130 12.88 9.38 -2.56
N THR A 131 12.75 8.75 -3.72
CA THR A 131 12.49 7.32 -3.85
C THR A 131 13.77 6.56 -4.15
N TYR A 132 13.98 5.48 -3.41
CA TYR A 132 15.12 4.59 -3.51
C TYR A 132 14.67 3.19 -3.93
N ALA A 133 15.60 2.47 -4.55
CA ALA A 133 15.53 1.03 -4.73
C ALA A 133 16.76 0.34 -4.13
N TRP A 134 16.56 -0.84 -3.58
CA TRP A 134 17.59 -1.65 -2.96
C TRP A 134 17.43 -3.13 -3.34
N ASP A 135 18.54 -3.81 -3.61
CA ASP A 135 18.56 -5.25 -3.92
C ASP A 135 18.87 -6.02 -2.65
N SER A 136 17.89 -6.69 -2.05
CA SER A 136 18.07 -7.39 -0.77
C SER A 136 19.08 -8.53 -0.81
N ARG A 137 19.47 -8.98 -2.02
CA ARG A 137 20.48 -10.04 -2.22
C ARG A 137 21.90 -9.51 -2.33
N ASN A 138 22.07 -8.19 -2.45
CA ASN A 138 23.37 -7.55 -2.60
C ASN A 138 23.53 -6.51 -1.49
N ASP A 139 24.64 -6.57 -0.74
CA ASP A 139 24.93 -5.65 0.37
C ASP A 139 25.30 -4.21 -0.07
N GLY A 140 24.82 -3.78 -1.25
CA GLY A 140 24.99 -2.42 -1.74
C GLY A 140 24.07 -1.42 -1.03
N ALA A 141 24.42 -0.14 -1.09
CA ALA A 141 23.57 0.93 -0.60
C ALA A 141 22.32 1.10 -1.50
N PRO A 142 21.17 1.54 -0.95
CA PRO A 142 20.02 1.93 -1.75
C PRO A 142 20.37 3.02 -2.78
N ALA A 143 19.84 2.90 -3.99
CA ALA A 143 20.06 3.84 -5.09
C ALA A 143 18.80 4.69 -5.33
N ARG A 144 18.96 6.00 -5.51
CA ARG A 144 17.85 6.89 -5.89
C ARG A 144 17.35 6.53 -7.29
N ILE A 145 16.03 6.39 -7.43
CA ILE A 145 15.36 6.08 -8.70
C ILE A 145 14.34 7.13 -9.13
N GLY A 146 13.82 7.93 -8.19
CA GLY A 146 12.79 8.92 -8.48
C GLY A 146 12.50 9.81 -7.28
N ASP A 147 11.38 10.52 -7.35
CA ASP A 147 11.03 11.56 -6.39
C ASP A 147 9.81 11.22 -5.52
N ASP A 148 8.86 10.38 -5.97
CA ASP A 148 7.68 10.08 -5.15
C ASP A 148 7.09 8.68 -5.41
N GLY A 149 7.25 7.79 -4.42
CA GLY A 149 6.71 6.43 -4.42
C GLY A 149 7.29 5.53 -5.53
N ALA A 150 7.17 4.22 -5.34
CA ALA A 150 7.30 3.26 -6.44
C ALA A 150 6.72 1.92 -6.04
N VAL A 151 5.87 1.34 -6.90
CA VAL A 151 5.49 -0.07 -6.81
C VAL A 151 6.57 -0.93 -7.45
N VAL A 152 6.76 -2.16 -6.96
CA VAL A 152 7.78 -3.10 -7.47
C VAL A 152 7.17 -4.45 -7.81
N HIS A 153 7.57 -5.01 -8.95
CA HIS A 153 7.19 -6.35 -9.37
C HIS A 153 8.24 -6.92 -10.33
N ASN A 154 8.67 -8.16 -10.10
CA ASN A 154 9.59 -8.90 -10.97
C ASN A 154 10.82 -8.09 -11.41
N GLY A 155 11.45 -7.36 -10.49
CA GLY A 155 12.64 -6.55 -10.79
C GLY A 155 12.39 -5.29 -11.63
N LYS A 156 11.15 -4.84 -11.73
CA LYS A 156 10.79 -3.54 -12.27
C LYS A 156 10.16 -2.68 -11.17
N ALA A 157 10.46 -1.39 -11.19
CA ALA A 157 9.76 -0.39 -10.39
C ALA A 157 8.91 0.50 -11.31
N ALA A 158 7.75 0.95 -10.83
CA ALA A 158 6.92 1.91 -11.53
C ALA A 158 6.44 3.01 -10.58
N TRP A 159 6.47 4.26 -11.06
CA TRP A 159 6.05 5.46 -10.33
C TRP A 159 5.52 6.50 -11.31
N SER A 160 5.03 7.63 -10.81
CA SER A 160 4.57 8.72 -11.66
C SER A 160 5.02 10.06 -11.12
N ASP A 161 5.34 10.97 -12.03
CA ASP A 161 5.65 12.37 -11.73
C ASP A 161 4.97 13.31 -12.74
N SER A 162 5.40 14.58 -12.76
CA SER A 162 4.88 15.58 -13.69
C SER A 162 5.09 15.26 -15.19
N SER A 163 6.04 14.39 -15.52
CA SER A 163 6.33 13.94 -16.89
C SER A 163 5.49 12.73 -17.33
N GLY A 164 4.97 11.96 -16.36
CA GLY A 164 4.08 10.84 -16.61
C GLY A 164 4.44 9.62 -15.75
N VAL A 165 4.04 8.45 -16.23
CA VAL A 165 4.31 7.15 -15.60
C VAL A 165 5.66 6.62 -16.08
N HIS A 166 6.52 6.26 -15.14
CA HIS A 166 7.84 5.70 -15.35
C HIS A 166 7.85 4.19 -15.13
N ILE A 167 8.71 3.50 -15.87
CA ILE A 167 9.04 2.10 -15.64
C ILE A 167 10.56 1.96 -15.63
N TYR A 168 11.08 1.49 -14.52
CA TYR A 168 12.51 1.32 -14.30
C TYR A 168 12.89 -0.14 -14.19
N ASP A 169 13.79 -0.57 -15.07
CA ASP A 169 14.43 -1.87 -14.98
C ASP A 169 15.54 -1.79 -13.92
N LEU A 170 15.31 -2.41 -12.75
CA LEU A 170 16.18 -2.28 -11.58
C LEU A 170 17.56 -2.92 -11.81
N ALA A 171 17.60 -4.03 -12.53
CA ALA A 171 18.85 -4.72 -12.86
C ALA A 171 19.68 -3.93 -13.88
N LYS A 172 19.03 -3.39 -14.91
CA LYS A 172 19.70 -2.61 -15.97
C LYS A 172 19.90 -1.15 -15.62
N LYS A 173 19.30 -0.68 -14.51
CA LYS A 173 19.30 0.72 -14.08
C LYS A 173 18.81 1.67 -15.18
N LYS A 174 17.73 1.28 -15.85
CA LYS A 174 17.20 1.99 -17.02
C LYS A 174 15.78 2.46 -16.78
N ASP A 175 15.60 3.78 -16.85
CA ASP A 175 14.29 4.44 -16.79
C ASP A 175 13.70 4.68 -18.19
N ARG A 176 12.36 4.79 -18.24
CA ARG A 176 11.61 5.33 -19.38
C ARG A 176 10.21 5.75 -18.94
N VAL A 177 9.70 6.79 -19.58
CA VAL A 177 8.30 7.22 -19.47
C VAL A 177 7.43 6.45 -20.47
N VAL A 178 6.30 5.92 -20.02
CA VAL A 178 5.38 5.12 -20.85
C VAL A 178 4.09 5.85 -21.24
N GLY A 179 3.77 6.95 -20.58
CA GLY A 179 2.62 7.79 -20.93
C GLY A 179 2.21 8.71 -19.78
N PRO A 180 1.29 9.65 -20.03
CA PRO A 180 0.73 10.49 -18.99
C PRO A 180 -0.18 9.68 -18.06
N GLY A 181 -0.22 10.05 -16.78
CA GLY A 181 -1.10 9.44 -15.79
C GLY A 181 -0.48 9.38 -14.40
N LYS A 182 -1.15 8.65 -13.50
CA LYS A 182 -0.78 8.48 -12.10
C LYS A 182 -1.13 7.08 -11.59
N GLU A 183 -0.74 6.77 -10.36
CA GLU A 183 -1.11 5.52 -9.66
C GLU A 183 -0.77 4.25 -10.48
N PRO A 184 0.50 4.03 -10.86
CA PRO A 184 0.87 2.82 -11.56
C PRO A 184 0.73 1.60 -10.66
N ALA A 185 0.27 0.49 -11.25
CA ALA A 185 0.20 -0.83 -10.64
C ALA A 185 0.61 -1.90 -11.65
N PHE A 186 1.07 -3.05 -11.17
CA PHE A 186 1.45 -4.17 -12.04
C PHE A 186 0.27 -5.13 -12.25
N LEU A 187 0.06 -5.58 -13.49
CA LEU A 187 -0.82 -6.70 -13.84
C LEU A 187 0.00 -7.70 -14.65
N GLY A 188 0.47 -8.74 -13.98
CA GLY A 188 1.59 -9.57 -14.42
C GLY A 188 2.82 -8.70 -14.70
N ASP A 189 3.48 -8.93 -15.83
CA ASP A 189 4.65 -8.14 -16.24
C ASP A 189 4.30 -6.79 -16.89
N ALA A 190 3.01 -6.50 -17.08
CA ALA A 190 2.53 -5.24 -17.63
C ALA A 190 2.28 -4.22 -16.52
N VAL A 191 2.47 -2.93 -16.84
CA VAL A 191 2.06 -1.82 -15.97
C VAL A 191 0.75 -1.26 -16.47
N ILE A 192 -0.18 -1.10 -15.54
CA ILE A 192 -1.42 -0.35 -15.71
C ILE A 192 -1.34 0.93 -14.88
N TRP A 193 -2.06 1.97 -15.28
CA TRP A 193 -2.11 3.24 -14.55
C TRP A 193 -3.42 3.97 -14.77
N LEU A 194 -3.66 5.01 -13.97
CA LEU A 194 -4.84 5.86 -14.08
C LEU A 194 -4.58 7.05 -15.00
N GLN A 195 -5.51 7.27 -15.93
CA GLN A 195 -5.55 8.46 -16.76
C GLN A 195 -7.02 8.80 -17.08
N ASP A 196 -7.44 10.03 -16.77
CA ASP A 196 -8.78 10.55 -17.06
C ASP A 196 -9.92 9.62 -16.56
N GLY A 197 -9.78 9.09 -15.34
CA GLY A 197 -10.77 8.19 -14.72
C GLY A 197 -10.85 6.80 -15.36
N LYS A 198 -9.81 6.37 -16.10
CA LYS A 198 -9.74 5.08 -16.78
C LYS A 198 -8.40 4.40 -16.56
N PHE A 199 -8.40 3.07 -16.65
CA PHE A 199 -7.16 2.31 -16.76
C PHE A 199 -6.52 2.47 -18.14
N ARG A 200 -5.22 2.70 -18.13
CA ARG A 200 -4.33 2.63 -19.29
C ARG A 200 -3.25 1.59 -19.04
N ALA A 201 -2.62 1.12 -20.10
CA ALA A 201 -1.56 0.13 -20.03
C ALA A 201 -0.59 0.30 -21.20
N GLU A 202 0.65 -0.17 -21.04
CA GLU A 202 1.62 -0.23 -22.13
C GLU A 202 1.23 -1.31 -23.16
N GLY A 203 0.54 -2.36 -22.71
CA GLY A 203 0.10 -3.49 -23.52
C GLY A 203 -1.42 -3.59 -23.66
N ALA A 204 -1.87 -4.76 -24.13
CA ALA A 204 -3.29 -5.07 -24.21
C ALA A 204 -3.89 -5.17 -22.80
N LEU A 205 -4.90 -4.35 -22.53
CA LEU A 205 -5.67 -4.41 -21.30
C LEU A 205 -6.84 -5.39 -21.45
N PRO A 206 -7.17 -6.21 -20.44
CA PRO A 206 -8.39 -7.02 -20.45
C PRO A 206 -9.64 -6.15 -20.65
N GLU A 207 -10.62 -6.66 -21.40
CA GLU A 207 -11.87 -5.93 -21.70
C GLU A 207 -12.61 -5.46 -20.43
N GLN A 208 -12.53 -6.22 -19.35
CA GLN A 208 -13.11 -5.88 -18.05
C GLN A 208 -12.49 -4.62 -17.44
N LEU A 209 -11.18 -4.42 -17.63
CA LEU A 209 -10.47 -3.25 -17.12
C LEU A 209 -10.56 -2.06 -18.08
N LYS A 210 -10.71 -2.28 -19.39
CA LYS A 210 -10.95 -1.20 -20.37
C LYS A 210 -12.22 -0.41 -20.09
N ASN A 211 -13.26 -1.12 -19.63
CA ASN A 211 -14.57 -0.54 -19.33
C ASN A 211 -14.74 -0.18 -17.84
N ALA A 212 -13.71 -0.38 -17.02
CA ALA A 212 -13.75 0.01 -15.62
C ALA A 212 -13.58 1.52 -15.45
N GLU A 213 -14.21 2.04 -14.40
CA GLU A 213 -14.16 3.45 -14.01
C GLU A 213 -13.53 3.53 -12.62
N PRO A 214 -12.19 3.44 -12.52
CA PRO A 214 -11.50 3.56 -11.26
C PRO A 214 -11.53 4.99 -10.71
N GLY A 215 -11.68 5.08 -9.39
CA GLY A 215 -11.42 6.29 -8.61
C GLY A 215 -9.92 6.52 -8.42
N ASP A 216 -9.56 7.25 -7.36
CA ASP A 216 -8.19 7.73 -7.17
C ASP A 216 -7.21 6.72 -6.55
N SER A 217 -7.66 5.54 -6.14
CA SER A 217 -6.79 4.55 -5.50
C SER A 217 -6.85 3.20 -6.18
N VAL A 218 -5.67 2.65 -6.49
CA VAL A 218 -5.46 1.36 -7.15
C VAL A 218 -4.36 0.61 -6.43
N ALA A 219 -4.49 -0.70 -6.31
CA ALA A 219 -3.40 -1.57 -5.89
C ALA A 219 -3.43 -2.89 -6.66
N SER A 220 -2.27 -3.54 -6.76
CA SER A 220 -2.18 -4.87 -7.34
C SER A 220 -1.02 -5.69 -6.78
N ASP A 221 -1.23 -7.02 -6.72
CA ASP A 221 -0.20 -8.02 -6.46
C ASP A 221 0.32 -8.69 -7.75
N GLY A 222 0.01 -8.11 -8.91
CA GLY A 222 0.29 -8.67 -10.23
C GLY A 222 -0.76 -9.67 -10.71
N ARG A 223 -1.53 -10.32 -9.84
CA ARG A 223 -2.61 -11.26 -10.24
C ARG A 223 -3.99 -10.63 -10.12
N THR A 224 -4.16 -9.81 -9.10
CA THR A 224 -5.41 -9.19 -8.67
C THR A 224 -5.22 -7.69 -8.67
N VAL A 225 -6.11 -6.96 -9.33
CA VAL A 225 -6.17 -5.50 -9.30
C VAL A 225 -7.38 -5.11 -8.49
N VAL A 226 -7.19 -4.19 -7.54
CA VAL A 226 -8.25 -3.61 -6.74
C VAL A 226 -8.24 -2.10 -6.89
N TRP A 227 -9.42 -1.49 -6.85
CA TRP A 227 -9.57 -0.05 -6.96
C TRP A 227 -10.82 0.44 -6.23
N THR A 228 -10.84 1.73 -5.94
CA THR A 228 -11.98 2.38 -5.31
C THR A 228 -12.95 2.92 -6.36
N ARG A 229 -14.26 2.86 -6.10
CA ARG A 229 -15.31 3.48 -6.92
C ARG A 229 -16.55 3.73 -6.07
N ASP A 230 -17.00 4.98 -5.95
CA ASP A 230 -18.24 5.34 -5.24
C ASP A 230 -18.38 4.71 -3.84
N GLU A 231 -17.35 4.85 -2.98
CA GLU A 231 -17.28 4.25 -1.63
C GLU A 231 -17.24 2.72 -1.58
N LYS A 232 -16.92 2.09 -2.71
CA LYS A 232 -16.76 0.65 -2.84
C LYS A 232 -15.34 0.29 -3.20
N LEU A 233 -14.94 -0.87 -2.71
CA LEU A 233 -13.73 -1.57 -3.13
C LEU A 233 -14.13 -2.57 -4.20
N ILE A 234 -13.62 -2.37 -5.41
CA ILE A 234 -13.85 -3.24 -6.55
C ILE A 234 -12.57 -4.05 -6.79
N GLY A 235 -12.72 -5.31 -7.15
CA GLY A 235 -11.60 -6.18 -7.52
C GLY A 235 -11.83 -6.91 -8.83
N TRP A 236 -10.74 -7.20 -9.51
CA TRP A 236 -10.71 -8.09 -10.66
C TRP A 236 -9.42 -8.90 -10.68
N ARG A 237 -9.51 -10.14 -11.13
CA ARG A 237 -8.35 -11.00 -11.42
C ARG A 237 -8.68 -11.92 -12.59
N GLU A 238 -7.64 -12.49 -13.18
CA GLU A 238 -7.79 -13.43 -14.30
C GLU A 238 -8.78 -14.56 -13.95
N GLY A 239 -9.60 -14.93 -14.95
CA GLY A 239 -10.67 -15.91 -14.80
C GLY A 239 -12.01 -15.34 -14.29
N TRP A 240 -12.08 -14.07 -13.89
CA TRP A 240 -13.35 -13.43 -13.56
C TRP A 240 -14.00 -12.79 -14.78
N ALA A 241 -15.24 -13.21 -15.07
CA ALA A 241 -16.02 -12.69 -16.18
C ALA A 241 -16.25 -11.17 -16.08
N GLN A 242 -16.39 -10.64 -14.87
CA GLN A 242 -16.61 -9.23 -14.57
C GLN A 242 -15.90 -8.83 -13.26
N PRO A 243 -15.55 -7.55 -13.07
CA PRO A 243 -15.15 -7.01 -11.78
C PRO A 243 -16.23 -7.26 -10.71
N ARG A 244 -15.81 -7.42 -9.46
CA ARG A 244 -16.70 -7.71 -8.33
C ARG A 244 -16.55 -6.65 -7.25
N GLU A 245 -17.65 -6.31 -6.61
CA GLU A 245 -17.61 -5.59 -5.34
C GLU A 245 -17.04 -6.50 -4.26
N LEU A 246 -15.97 -6.05 -3.60
CA LEU A 246 -15.32 -6.76 -2.50
C LEU A 246 -15.78 -6.21 -1.15
N ALA A 247 -15.89 -4.89 -1.04
CA ALA A 247 -16.36 -4.22 0.17
C ALA A 247 -17.06 -2.90 -0.20
N GLY A 248 -17.87 -2.41 0.74
CA GLY A 248 -18.52 -1.11 0.65
C GLY A 248 -18.77 -0.55 2.05
N ILE A 249 -18.70 0.76 2.16
CA ILE A 249 -19.06 1.48 3.38
C ILE A 249 -20.35 2.28 3.17
N ARG A 250 -21.12 2.45 4.23
CA ARG A 250 -22.37 3.20 4.17
C ARG A 250 -22.07 4.68 3.92
N PRO A 251 -22.75 5.34 2.97
CA PRO A 251 -22.51 6.76 2.66
C PRO A 251 -23.01 7.71 3.75
N VAL A 252 -23.86 7.23 4.67
CA VAL A 252 -24.45 8.01 5.76
C VAL A 252 -24.33 7.26 7.09
N PRO A 253 -23.81 7.89 8.16
CA PRO A 253 -23.18 9.23 8.19
C PRO A 253 -21.85 9.24 7.42
N ARG A 254 -21.54 10.36 6.76
CA ARG A 254 -20.37 10.50 5.87
C ARG A 254 -19.10 9.97 6.54
N THR A 255 -18.41 9.08 5.84
CA THR A 255 -17.11 8.49 6.21
C THR A 255 -16.00 9.11 5.37
N GLU A 256 -14.74 8.81 5.72
CA GLU A 256 -13.56 9.24 4.96
C GLU A 256 -13.45 8.56 3.60
N GLY A 257 -14.17 7.46 3.40
CA GLY A 257 -14.14 6.69 2.18
C GLY A 257 -13.19 5.51 2.27
N ILE A 258 -13.25 4.62 1.28
CA ILE A 258 -12.25 3.54 1.17
C ILE A 258 -10.98 4.16 0.58
N VAL A 259 -9.87 4.07 1.30
CA VAL A 259 -8.56 4.61 0.90
C VAL A 259 -7.45 3.58 1.12
N PHE A 260 -6.32 3.81 0.44
CA PHE A 260 -5.08 3.01 0.55
C PHE A 260 -5.29 1.48 0.49
N PRO A 261 -5.98 0.95 -0.53
CA PRO A 261 -6.09 -0.48 -0.67
C PRO A 261 -4.70 -1.11 -0.86
N ARG A 262 -4.48 -2.28 -0.26
CA ARG A 262 -3.34 -3.17 -0.53
C ARG A 262 -3.88 -4.57 -0.76
N VAL A 263 -3.43 -5.24 -1.79
CA VAL A 263 -3.88 -6.59 -2.14
C VAL A 263 -2.71 -7.55 -2.14
N SER A 264 -2.94 -8.76 -1.65
CA SER A 264 -2.03 -9.89 -1.84
C SER A 264 -2.78 -11.21 -1.72
N GLY A 265 -2.64 -12.04 -2.76
CA GLY A 265 -3.22 -13.37 -2.85
C GLY A 265 -4.75 -13.32 -2.91
N ASP A 266 -5.37 -13.59 -1.77
CA ASP A 266 -6.83 -13.64 -1.59
C ASP A 266 -7.34 -12.60 -0.58
N PHE A 267 -6.47 -11.68 -0.14
CA PHE A 267 -6.81 -10.68 0.87
C PHE A 267 -6.56 -9.28 0.36
N VAL A 268 -7.40 -8.34 0.81
CA VAL A 268 -7.25 -6.91 0.56
C VAL A 268 -7.37 -6.19 1.89
N SER A 269 -6.33 -5.50 2.33
CA SER A 269 -6.46 -4.52 3.40
C SER A 269 -6.78 -3.15 2.84
N TRP A 270 -7.52 -2.35 3.57
CA TRP A 270 -7.85 -0.98 3.20
C TRP A 270 -8.18 -0.17 4.45
N GLN A 271 -8.19 1.15 4.32
CA GLN A 271 -8.47 2.07 5.41
C GLN A 271 -9.72 2.90 5.11
N SER A 272 -10.37 3.32 6.19
CA SER A 272 -11.32 4.44 6.26
C SER A 272 -11.05 5.06 7.63
N GLU A 273 -12.06 5.17 8.50
CA GLU A 273 -11.88 5.55 9.91
C GLU A 273 -11.14 4.50 10.78
N SER A 274 -10.85 3.33 10.21
CA SER A 274 -10.14 2.20 10.84
C SER A 274 -9.53 1.32 9.75
N SER A 275 -8.72 0.32 10.14
CA SER A 275 -8.21 -0.69 9.20
C SER A 275 -9.22 -1.83 9.00
N TYR A 276 -9.36 -2.27 7.76
CA TYR A 276 -10.24 -3.36 7.35
C TYR A 276 -9.47 -4.38 6.52
N VAL A 277 -9.90 -5.66 6.58
CA VAL A 277 -9.34 -6.73 5.73
C VAL A 277 -10.47 -7.52 5.10
N THR A 278 -10.54 -7.51 3.77
CA THR A 278 -11.53 -8.26 2.98
C THR A 278 -10.90 -9.54 2.43
N ASP A 279 -11.58 -10.68 2.64
CA ASP A 279 -11.23 -11.96 2.00
C ASP A 279 -12.01 -12.11 0.69
N ILE A 280 -11.27 -12.15 -0.42
CA ILE A 280 -11.83 -12.23 -1.77
C ILE A 280 -12.60 -13.53 -2.01
N ARG A 281 -12.27 -14.62 -1.31
CA ARG A 281 -12.88 -15.95 -1.51
C ARG A 281 -14.29 -16.04 -0.92
N SER A 282 -14.51 -15.34 0.17
CA SER A 282 -15.78 -15.32 0.89
C SER A 282 -16.58 -14.05 0.69
N GLY A 283 -15.93 -12.93 0.31
CA GLY A 283 -16.54 -11.60 0.28
C GLY A 283 -16.77 -11.02 1.68
N ALA A 284 -16.29 -11.69 2.72
CA ALA A 284 -16.39 -11.22 4.08
C ALA A 284 -15.29 -10.19 4.37
N THR A 285 -15.65 -9.16 5.12
CA THR A 285 -14.72 -8.14 5.60
C THR A 285 -14.61 -8.21 7.10
N LEU A 286 -13.39 -8.25 7.58
CA LEU A 286 -13.02 -8.10 8.96
C LEU A 286 -12.85 -6.61 9.30
N HIS A 287 -13.36 -6.23 10.46
CA HIS A 287 -13.04 -4.98 11.16
C HIS A 287 -12.66 -5.34 12.59
N THR A 288 -11.45 -5.00 13.03
CA THR A 288 -11.06 -5.25 14.43
C THR A 288 -11.81 -4.30 15.34
N THR A 289 -12.49 -4.83 16.36
CA THR A 289 -13.06 -4.04 17.49
C THR A 289 -12.10 -3.95 18.68
N GLU A 290 -11.00 -4.69 18.62
CA GLU A 290 -9.99 -4.73 19.66
C GLU A 290 -9.07 -3.52 19.45
N GLY A 291 -9.29 -2.46 20.23
CA GLY A 291 -8.51 -1.23 20.15
C GLY A 291 -7.02 -1.48 20.39
N GLY A 292 -6.17 -0.71 19.70
CA GLY A 292 -4.71 -0.69 19.91
C GLY A 292 -3.87 -1.34 18.81
N TYR A 293 -4.47 -1.79 17.70
CA TYR A 293 -3.72 -2.21 16.51
C TYR A 293 -4.54 -2.15 15.22
N TRP A 294 -3.83 -2.04 14.10
CA TRP A 294 -4.34 -2.17 12.74
C TRP A 294 -3.88 -3.48 12.12
N LEU A 295 -4.66 -3.96 11.15
CA LEU A 295 -4.33 -5.11 10.33
C LEU A 295 -4.13 -4.67 8.89
N GLU A 296 -2.97 -4.98 8.32
CA GLU A 296 -2.63 -4.64 6.95
C GLU A 296 -1.94 -5.80 6.23
N VAL A 297 -2.23 -5.92 4.94
CA VAL A 297 -1.61 -6.90 4.07
C VAL A 297 -0.36 -6.29 3.43
N HIS A 298 0.77 -6.94 3.60
CA HIS A 298 2.06 -6.55 3.03
C HIS A 298 2.75 -7.75 2.40
N GLY A 299 2.87 -7.76 1.07
CA GLY A 299 3.41 -8.91 0.35
C GLY A 299 2.74 -10.21 0.80
N GLY A 300 3.52 -11.22 1.19
CA GLY A 300 2.97 -12.51 1.62
C GLY A 300 2.40 -12.57 3.05
N ALA A 301 2.30 -11.45 3.77
CA ALA A 301 1.93 -11.46 5.18
C ALA A 301 0.69 -10.60 5.51
N LEU A 302 -0.08 -11.06 6.50
CA LEU A 302 -0.94 -10.21 7.30
C LEU A 302 -0.13 -9.68 8.46
N THR A 303 -0.05 -8.37 8.57
CA THR A 303 0.67 -7.70 9.64
C THR A 303 -0.29 -7.15 10.68
N GLN A 304 0.15 -7.19 11.94
CA GLN A 304 -0.50 -6.50 13.05
C GLN A 304 0.41 -5.36 13.49
N GLN A 305 -0.12 -4.14 13.48
CA GLN A 305 0.64 -2.93 13.80
C GLN A 305 -0.04 -2.17 14.95
N GLY A 306 0.62 -2.06 16.09
CA GLY A 306 0.17 -1.30 17.26
C GLY A 306 1.35 -0.64 17.97
N TRP A 307 1.09 0.18 19.01
CA TRP A 307 2.12 0.97 19.70
C TRP A 307 3.35 0.15 20.18
N ARG A 308 3.14 -1.13 20.52
CA ARG A 308 4.19 -2.08 20.96
C ARG A 308 4.05 -3.48 20.36
N VAL A 309 3.22 -3.61 19.32
CA VAL A 309 2.93 -4.90 18.71
C VAL A 309 3.21 -4.78 17.24
N ALA A 310 4.26 -5.47 16.80
CA ALA A 310 4.54 -5.73 15.40
C ALA A 310 4.52 -7.24 15.26
N ALA A 311 3.63 -7.78 14.43
CA ALA A 311 3.60 -9.20 14.11
C ALA A 311 3.31 -9.39 12.63
N ALA A 312 3.74 -10.53 12.08
CA ALA A 312 3.49 -10.89 10.70
C ALA A 312 3.14 -12.38 10.63
N ALA A 313 1.95 -12.70 10.10
CA ALA A 313 1.52 -14.07 9.85
C ALA A 313 1.47 -14.31 8.33
N PRO A 314 1.97 -15.45 7.80
CA PRO A 314 1.91 -15.74 6.38
C PRO A 314 0.46 -15.89 5.90
N LEU A 315 0.07 -15.21 4.83
CA LEU A 315 -1.30 -15.25 4.28
C LEU A 315 -1.71 -16.67 3.87
N ALA A 316 -0.75 -17.47 3.39
CA ALA A 316 -0.97 -18.87 3.01
C ALA A 316 -1.42 -19.76 4.19
N LYS A 317 -1.16 -19.35 5.44
CA LYS A 317 -1.59 -20.06 6.64
C LYS A 317 -2.95 -19.60 7.17
N LEU A 318 -3.51 -18.52 6.61
CA LEU A 318 -4.79 -17.96 7.05
C LEU A 318 -5.96 -18.70 6.43
N SER A 319 -6.79 -19.29 7.28
CA SER A 319 -8.06 -19.88 6.88
C SER A 319 -8.98 -18.82 6.27
N PRO A 320 -9.83 -19.18 5.27
CA PRO A 320 -10.83 -18.26 4.75
C PRO A 320 -11.75 -17.70 5.84
N LEU A 321 -12.13 -16.44 5.68
CA LEU A 321 -13.16 -15.84 6.53
C LEU A 321 -14.51 -16.53 6.28
N SER A 322 -15.29 -16.72 7.33
CA SER A 322 -16.63 -17.32 7.23
C SER A 322 -17.51 -16.46 6.32
N ARG A 323 -18.24 -17.11 5.41
CA ARG A 323 -19.22 -16.42 4.57
C ARG A 323 -20.41 -15.95 5.41
N CYS A 324 -20.91 -14.77 5.07
CA CYS A 324 -22.32 -14.47 5.17
C CYS A 324 -22.99 -15.01 3.88
#